data_AF-A0A5C7MC49-F1
#
_entry.id   AF-A0A5C7MC49-F1
#
_cell.length_a   1.000
_cell.length_b   1.000
_cell.length_c   1.000
_cell.angle_alpha   90.00
_cell.angle_beta   90.00
_cell.angle_gamma   90.00
#
_symmetry.space_group_name_H-M   'P 1'
#
loop_
_entity.id
_entity.type
_entity.pdbx_description
1 polymer ?
#
loop_
_entity_poly.entity_id
_entity_poly.type
_entity_poly.pdbx_seq_one_letter_code
_entity_poly.pdbx_strand_id
1 'polypeptide(L)'
;MTLSPTPDNNGPERAAPQRISVEELLRSAIELHRQGWPTLPVGGERGKDALVSGFHGYSAGDAQLDEIRFWPNQFGQRWTHNAVRCPVGVLGIDVDNYVSRGKDKRGLATIAEYERRFGAKLPATYITTAREGGNGIRWYRIPGDYQGPGVLTTDDQLPDGVEPGVELIARHLRYAVVRGIHIETGQPYRLYGPDGALIASGLLPTPAELPKLPSKWVEGLAAQCPTRALVGRLFNRDEIDLWLDAHTGNEYPHGLPQVVKHFHRLVDDGEKNRHKAMFACLCWSLKESYVGGYPAREAEQRLRAEWLAKIAGDPDHDEHEFDNMLRRAIDSAEGDDHGARWARMIRDYATDTRDYAGLVDGVQFHTESTAAQGVCPVSDATVLTYTDATGSPDSITVADFWQSRQVLADLYQFAKSRRCGPWAMLGNVMLRAASVIPPDVVLPPVVGGQASLNLYVAFAGNSGDGKGAATGGIVNTCGSACFRRPPFQLIRSVPSPPTG
;
A
#
# COMPACT_ATOMS: atom_id res chain seq x y z
N MET A 1 42.50 42.13 29.30
CA MET A 1 41.92 41.16 28.35
C MET A 1 40.43 41.40 28.29
N THR A 2 40.01 42.24 27.34
CA THR A 2 38.62 42.56 27.04
C THR A 2 38.14 41.57 25.98
N LEU A 3 37.11 40.80 26.31
CA LEU A 3 36.49 39.84 25.40
C LEU A 3 35.63 40.61 24.38
N SER A 4 35.92 40.42 23.10
CA SER A 4 35.13 40.94 21.98
C SER A 4 33.80 40.18 21.87
N PRO A 5 32.67 40.85 21.52
CA PRO A 5 31.40 40.17 21.29
C PRO A 5 31.39 39.44 19.95
N THR A 6 30.82 38.24 19.95
CA THR A 6 30.52 37.43 18.75
C THR A 6 29.54 38.16 17.80
N PRO A 7 29.71 38.05 16.47
CA PRO A 7 28.85 38.74 15.51
C PRO A 7 27.45 38.13 15.45
N ASP A 8 26.44 39.00 15.38
CA ASP A 8 25.04 38.66 15.17
C ASP A 8 24.85 37.92 13.83
N ASN A 9 24.22 36.75 13.91
CA ASN A 9 23.98 35.83 12.80
C ASN A 9 22.65 36.15 12.09
N ASN A 10 22.35 37.43 11.87
CA ASN A 10 21.17 37.85 11.11
C ASN A 10 21.55 37.94 9.63
N GLY A 11 21.36 36.81 8.93
CA GLY A 11 21.31 36.80 7.46
C GLY A 11 20.25 37.79 6.94
N PRO A 12 20.34 38.20 5.66
CA PRO A 12 19.48 39.25 5.13
C PRO A 12 18.01 38.89 5.32
N GLU A 13 17.27 39.85 5.87
CA GLU A 13 15.83 39.82 6.08
C GLU A 13 15.14 39.38 4.78
N ARG A 14 14.63 38.13 4.73
CA ARG A 14 13.91 37.62 3.56
C ARG A 14 12.66 38.48 3.39
N ALA A 15 12.59 39.23 2.28
CA ALA A 15 11.37 39.92 1.88
C ALA A 15 10.16 38.98 2.01
N ALA A 16 9.07 39.49 2.59
CA ALA A 16 7.85 38.70 2.76
C ALA A 16 7.46 38.06 1.42
N PRO A 17 7.14 36.75 1.38
CA PRO A 17 6.86 36.05 0.14
C PRO A 17 5.70 36.75 -0.58
N GLN A 18 5.93 37.15 -1.84
CA GLN A 18 4.87 37.66 -2.72
C GLN A 18 3.72 36.66 -2.70
N ARG A 19 2.53 37.08 -2.28
CA ARG A 19 1.31 36.26 -2.31
C ARG A 19 0.42 36.74 -3.44
N ILE A 20 -0.11 35.80 -4.21
CA ILE A 20 -1.19 36.09 -5.17
C ILE A 20 -2.45 36.34 -4.36
N SER A 21 -3.18 37.41 -4.68
CA SER A 21 -4.42 37.73 -3.96
C SER A 21 -5.51 36.69 -4.25
N VAL A 22 -6.43 36.48 -3.30
CA VAL A 22 -7.60 35.60 -3.50
C VAL A 22 -8.43 36.05 -4.70
N GLU A 23 -8.50 37.36 -4.98
CA GLU A 23 -9.23 37.88 -6.12
C GLU A 23 -8.56 37.52 -7.46
N GLU A 24 -7.23 37.57 -7.55
CA GLU A 24 -6.49 37.10 -8.72
C GLU A 24 -6.58 35.59 -8.92
N LEU A 25 -6.57 34.82 -7.83
CA LEU A 25 -6.82 33.38 -7.87
C LEU A 25 -8.23 33.08 -8.39
N LEU A 26 -9.25 33.84 -7.94
CA LEU A 26 -10.60 33.72 -8.46
C LEU A 26 -10.69 34.05 -9.96
N ARG A 27 -10.13 35.18 -10.38
CA ARG A 27 -10.14 35.59 -11.79
C ARG A 27 -9.48 34.53 -12.68
N SER A 28 -8.33 34.00 -12.26
CA SER A 28 -7.63 32.96 -13.01
C SER A 28 -8.35 31.61 -13.00
N ALA A 29 -9.01 31.22 -11.90
CA ALA A 29 -9.79 29.99 -11.85
C ALA A 29 -11.01 30.05 -12.78
N ILE A 30 -11.73 31.18 -12.80
CA ILE A 30 -12.86 31.40 -13.71
C ILE A 30 -12.40 31.34 -15.17
N GLU A 31 -11.26 31.95 -15.49
CA GLU A 31 -10.75 31.98 -16.85
C GLU A 31 -10.29 30.59 -17.32
N LEU A 32 -9.56 29.86 -16.48
CA LEU A 32 -9.20 28.46 -16.77
C LEU A 32 -10.45 27.60 -16.99
N HIS A 33 -11.46 27.73 -16.14
CA HIS A 33 -12.74 27.01 -16.29
C HIS A 33 -13.42 27.34 -17.63
N ARG A 34 -13.48 28.61 -18.01
CA ARG A 34 -14.04 29.05 -19.31
C ARG A 34 -13.25 28.53 -20.51
N GLN A 35 -11.94 28.36 -20.36
CA GLN A 35 -11.05 27.80 -21.38
C GLN A 35 -11.15 26.26 -21.47
N GLY A 36 -11.99 25.63 -20.64
CA GLY A 36 -12.21 24.18 -20.64
C GLY A 36 -11.29 23.41 -19.71
N TRP A 37 -10.66 24.07 -18.73
CA TRP A 37 -9.84 23.42 -17.71
C TRP A 37 -10.59 23.31 -16.39
N PRO A 38 -10.93 22.09 -15.93
CA PRO A 38 -11.41 21.85 -14.57
C PRO A 38 -10.42 22.37 -13.53
N THR A 39 -10.84 23.34 -12.72
CA THR A 39 -9.98 24.01 -11.74
C THR A 39 -10.15 23.46 -10.33
N LEU A 40 -9.09 23.59 -9.53
CA LEU A 40 -9.04 23.18 -8.13
C LEU A 40 -8.39 24.27 -7.27
N PRO A 41 -9.00 24.67 -6.13
CA PRO A 41 -8.39 25.56 -5.16
C PRO A 41 -7.40 24.76 -4.32
N VAL A 42 -6.18 25.26 -4.24
CA VAL A 42 -5.07 24.57 -3.56
C VAL A 42 -4.47 25.46 -2.47
N GLY A 43 -4.06 24.81 -1.38
CA GLY A 43 -3.47 25.43 -0.19
C GLY A 43 -2.43 24.55 0.48
N GLY A 44 -2.31 24.73 1.81
CA GLY A 44 -1.39 24.00 2.66
C GLY A 44 0.05 24.54 2.65
N GLU A 45 0.88 24.01 3.55
CA GLU A 45 2.28 24.46 3.73
C GLU A 45 3.15 24.26 2.49
N ARG A 46 2.76 23.32 1.62
CA ARG A 46 3.46 23.01 0.36
C ARG A 46 2.79 23.65 -0.87
N GLY A 47 1.64 24.31 -0.71
CA GLY A 47 0.89 24.88 -1.84
C GLY A 47 0.43 23.83 -2.84
N LYS A 48 0.17 22.62 -2.36
CA LYS A 48 -0.15 21.43 -3.17
C LYS A 48 -1.37 20.65 -2.66
N ASP A 49 -1.94 21.03 -1.53
CA ASP A 49 -3.06 20.31 -0.91
C ASP A 49 -4.38 20.85 -1.46
N ALA A 50 -5.19 19.98 -2.09
CA ALA A 50 -6.53 20.37 -2.56
C ALA A 50 -7.41 20.77 -1.38
N LEU A 51 -8.09 21.91 -1.49
CA LEU A 51 -8.98 22.43 -0.43
C LEU A 51 -10.42 21.93 -0.59
N VAL A 52 -10.72 21.25 -1.68
CA VAL A 52 -12.00 20.63 -2.01
C VAL A 52 -11.84 19.13 -2.16
N SER A 53 -12.81 18.37 -1.69
CA SER A 53 -12.98 16.94 -1.97
C SER A 53 -13.85 16.75 -3.21
N GLY A 54 -13.82 15.56 -3.82
CA GLY A 54 -14.78 15.20 -4.86
C GLY A 54 -14.55 15.77 -6.26
N PHE A 55 -13.52 16.58 -6.50
CA PHE A 55 -13.23 17.20 -7.82
C PHE A 55 -11.90 16.77 -8.47
N HIS A 56 -11.25 15.71 -7.98
CA HIS A 56 -9.94 15.26 -8.46
C HIS A 56 -9.83 13.73 -8.54
N GLY A 57 -8.82 13.21 -9.22
CA GLY A 57 -8.64 11.76 -9.38
C GLY A 57 -9.76 11.12 -10.19
N TYR A 58 -10.42 10.09 -9.66
CA TYR A 58 -11.51 9.36 -10.34
C TYR A 58 -12.91 9.96 -10.14
N SER A 59 -13.00 11.15 -9.55
CA SER A 59 -14.27 11.86 -9.34
C SER A 59 -15.13 11.95 -10.61
N ALA A 60 -16.44 11.73 -10.43
CA ALA A 60 -17.42 11.78 -11.51
C ALA A 60 -17.63 13.19 -12.08
N GLY A 61 -17.39 14.23 -11.28
CA GLY A 61 -17.63 15.63 -11.64
C GLY A 61 -16.41 16.54 -11.53
N ASP A 62 -16.59 17.77 -11.99
CA ASP A 62 -15.67 18.90 -11.88
C ASP A 62 -16.42 20.09 -11.26
N ALA A 63 -15.70 21.00 -10.60
CA ALA A 63 -16.29 22.16 -9.96
C ALA A 63 -17.01 23.06 -10.96
N GLN A 64 -18.23 23.46 -10.62
CA GLN A 64 -19.06 24.38 -11.40
C GLN A 64 -18.71 25.84 -11.09
N LEU A 65 -19.09 26.74 -11.99
CA LEU A 65 -18.74 28.15 -11.88
C LEU A 65 -19.24 28.80 -10.58
N ASP A 66 -20.41 28.42 -10.09
CA ASP A 66 -20.97 28.95 -8.84
C ASP A 66 -20.17 28.49 -7.62
N GLU A 67 -19.65 27.25 -7.65
CA GLU A 67 -18.76 26.74 -6.61
C GLU A 67 -17.43 27.50 -6.62
N ILE A 68 -16.86 27.71 -7.81
CA ILE A 68 -15.62 28.49 -8.00
C ILE A 68 -15.80 29.91 -7.45
N ARG A 69 -16.95 30.54 -7.70
CA ARG A 69 -17.29 31.88 -7.18
C ARG A 69 -17.44 31.92 -5.66
N PHE A 70 -17.78 30.79 -5.04
CA PHE A 70 -17.95 30.70 -3.59
C PHE A 70 -16.63 30.45 -2.84
N TRP A 71 -15.59 29.93 -3.51
CA TRP A 71 -14.28 29.64 -2.90
C TRP A 71 -13.62 30.77 -2.10
N PRO A 72 -13.69 32.07 -2.48
CA PRO A 72 -13.19 33.14 -1.62
C PRO A 72 -13.83 33.16 -0.24
N ASN A 73 -15.14 32.91 -0.15
CA ASN A 73 -15.87 32.84 1.12
C ASN A 73 -15.55 31.56 1.88
N GLN A 74 -15.44 30.43 1.18
CA GLN A 74 -15.21 29.13 1.78
C GLN A 74 -13.77 28.96 2.31
N PHE A 75 -12.77 29.39 1.53
CA PHE A 75 -11.36 29.12 1.81
C PHE A 75 -10.59 30.35 2.27
N GLY A 76 -10.97 31.54 1.80
CA GLY A 76 -10.28 32.79 2.11
C GLY A 76 -8.78 32.67 1.89
N GLN A 77 -7.99 33.07 2.91
CA GLN A 77 -6.52 33.07 2.87
C GLN A 77 -5.88 31.67 2.79
N ARG A 78 -6.65 30.59 3.00
CA ARG A 78 -6.13 29.22 2.82
C ARG A 78 -5.90 28.89 1.35
N TRP A 79 -6.66 29.52 0.45
CA TRP A 79 -6.50 29.38 -0.98
C TRP A 79 -5.32 30.21 -1.47
N THR A 80 -4.28 29.53 -1.92
CA THR A 80 -3.00 30.16 -2.29
C THR A 80 -2.56 29.85 -3.71
N HIS A 81 -3.14 28.80 -4.32
CA HIS A 81 -2.75 28.29 -5.63
C HIS A 81 -3.98 27.84 -6.41
N ASN A 82 -3.90 27.88 -7.74
CA ASN A 82 -4.82 27.14 -8.62
C ASN A 82 -4.11 25.95 -9.22
N ALA A 83 -4.77 24.81 -9.12
CA ALA A 83 -4.45 23.63 -9.89
C ALA A 83 -5.52 23.36 -10.95
N VAL A 84 -5.16 22.53 -11.93
CA VAL A 84 -6.09 21.99 -12.92
C VAL A 84 -6.08 20.47 -12.84
N ARG A 85 -7.28 19.89 -12.94
CA ARG A 85 -7.45 18.49 -13.34
C ARG A 85 -7.55 18.48 -14.86
N CYS A 86 -6.81 17.61 -15.53
CA CYS A 86 -6.87 17.57 -16.99
C CYS A 86 -8.30 17.31 -17.47
N PRO A 87 -8.79 18.04 -18.49
CA PRO A 87 -9.98 17.62 -19.21
C PRO A 87 -9.70 16.31 -19.94
N VAL A 88 -10.76 15.63 -20.38
CA VAL A 88 -10.63 14.44 -21.22
C VAL A 88 -9.88 14.80 -22.50
N GLY A 89 -8.93 13.97 -22.92
CA GLY A 89 -8.11 14.20 -24.11
C GLY A 89 -6.89 15.11 -23.90
N VAL A 90 -6.49 15.38 -22.65
CA VAL A 90 -5.28 16.14 -22.32
C VAL A 90 -4.34 15.36 -21.40
N LEU A 91 -3.04 15.44 -21.70
CA LEU A 91 -1.95 14.89 -20.91
C LEU A 91 -0.94 15.99 -20.57
N GLY A 92 -0.56 16.08 -19.30
CA GLY A 92 0.65 16.78 -18.86
C GLY A 92 1.79 15.79 -18.65
N ILE A 93 2.98 16.11 -19.14
CA ILE A 93 4.23 15.39 -18.84
C ILE A 93 5.06 16.30 -17.94
N ASP A 94 5.03 16.04 -16.63
CA ASP A 94 5.79 16.80 -15.63
C ASP A 94 7.20 16.26 -15.54
N VAL A 95 8.17 17.10 -15.89
CA VAL A 95 9.58 16.74 -15.88
C VAL A 95 10.26 17.43 -14.71
N ASP A 96 10.76 16.64 -13.78
CA ASP A 96 11.61 17.06 -12.69
C ASP A 96 13.07 16.72 -13.02
N ASN A 97 13.91 17.74 -13.08
CA ASN A 97 15.34 17.62 -13.38
C ASN A 97 16.17 18.44 -12.39
N TYR A 98 16.50 17.83 -11.25
CA TYR A 98 17.26 18.48 -10.18
C TYR A 98 17.87 17.47 -9.21
N VAL A 99 18.90 17.89 -8.48
CA VAL A 99 19.44 17.18 -7.31
C VAL A 99 19.10 17.99 -6.07
N SER A 100 18.37 17.39 -5.12
CA SER A 100 17.99 18.05 -3.87
C SER A 100 17.83 17.06 -2.73
N ARG A 101 18.37 17.39 -1.55
CA ARG A 101 18.25 16.59 -0.31
C ARG A 101 18.58 15.09 -0.49
N GLY A 102 19.64 14.80 -1.26
CA GLY A 102 20.07 13.42 -1.54
C GLY A 102 19.21 12.67 -2.56
N LYS A 103 18.27 13.35 -3.22
CA LYS A 103 17.43 12.81 -4.29
C LYS A 103 17.88 13.39 -5.62
N ASP A 104 18.27 12.52 -6.54
CA ASP A 104 18.62 12.85 -7.91
C ASP A 104 17.44 12.52 -8.84
N LYS A 105 16.80 13.55 -9.39
CA LYS A 105 15.73 13.41 -10.39
C LYS A 105 16.28 13.76 -11.77
N ARG A 106 16.26 12.78 -12.67
CA ARG A 106 16.85 12.85 -14.02
C ARG A 106 15.78 12.87 -15.11
N GLY A 107 14.81 13.77 -14.98
CA GLY A 107 13.65 13.81 -15.88
C GLY A 107 14.00 14.02 -17.35
N LEU A 108 14.98 14.88 -17.67
CA LEU A 108 15.39 15.10 -19.06
C LEU A 108 16.05 13.86 -19.68
N ALA A 109 16.85 13.12 -18.91
CA ALA A 109 17.43 11.86 -19.37
C ALA A 109 16.34 10.80 -19.62
N THR A 110 15.33 10.75 -18.74
CA THR A 110 14.17 9.87 -18.91
C THR A 110 13.40 10.21 -20.18
N ILE A 111 13.14 11.49 -20.46
CA ILE A 111 12.50 11.90 -21.72
C ILE A 111 13.34 11.47 -22.93
N ALA A 112 14.65 11.72 -22.92
CA ALA A 112 15.53 11.34 -24.04
C ALA A 112 15.55 9.83 -24.29
N GLU A 113 15.50 9.00 -23.23
CA GLU A 113 15.36 7.54 -23.34
C GLU A 113 14.03 7.15 -24.00
N TYR A 114 12.93 7.74 -23.56
CA TYR A 114 11.59 7.43 -24.12
C TYR A 114 11.43 7.94 -25.56
N GLU A 115 12.04 9.07 -25.92
CA GLU A 115 12.09 9.52 -27.32
C GLU A 115 12.80 8.50 -28.22
N ARG A 116 13.91 7.91 -27.74
CA ARG A 116 14.61 6.82 -28.45
C ARG A 116 13.75 5.56 -28.50
N ARG A 117 13.18 5.14 -27.37
CA ARG A 117 12.37 3.91 -27.24
C ARG A 117 11.13 3.94 -28.12
N PHE A 118 10.44 5.07 -28.18
CA PHE A 118 9.24 5.23 -29.01
C PHE A 118 9.55 5.65 -30.45
N GLY A 119 10.80 6.01 -30.75
CA GLY A 119 11.22 6.44 -32.08
C GLY A 119 10.58 7.76 -32.52
N ALA A 120 10.25 8.65 -31.58
CA ALA A 120 9.63 9.94 -31.86
C ALA A 120 10.03 10.97 -30.80
N LYS A 121 10.43 12.17 -31.24
CA LYS A 121 10.67 13.30 -30.33
C LYS A 121 9.36 13.94 -29.88
N LEU A 122 9.37 14.50 -28.67
CA LEU A 122 8.25 15.33 -28.23
C LEU A 122 8.22 16.64 -29.03
N PRO A 123 7.08 17.04 -29.60
CA PRO A 123 6.96 18.32 -30.27
C PRO A 123 7.03 19.46 -29.25
N ALA A 124 7.52 20.62 -29.69
CA ALA A 124 7.49 21.81 -28.86
C ALA A 124 6.04 22.13 -28.45
N THR A 125 5.84 22.51 -27.18
CA THR A 125 4.52 22.70 -26.60
C THR A 125 4.52 23.74 -25.49
N TYR A 126 3.33 24.00 -24.94
CA TYR A 126 3.13 24.82 -23.76
C TYR A 126 3.76 24.19 -22.52
N ILE A 127 4.55 24.99 -21.78
CA ILE A 127 5.26 24.53 -20.57
C ILE A 127 4.88 25.40 -19.38
N THR A 128 4.32 24.77 -18.35
CA THR A 128 4.08 25.39 -17.04
C THR A 128 5.23 25.08 -16.10
N THR A 129 5.90 26.10 -15.57
CA THR A 129 7.02 25.92 -14.64
C THR A 129 7.27 27.12 -13.74
N ALA A 130 7.82 26.86 -12.57
CA ALA A 130 8.38 27.87 -11.66
C ALA A 130 9.90 27.73 -11.51
N ARG A 131 10.54 26.90 -12.36
CA ARG A 131 11.94 26.48 -12.26
C ARG A 131 12.60 26.51 -13.64
N GLU A 132 13.90 26.75 -13.65
CA GLU A 132 14.74 26.67 -14.86
C GLU A 132 15.24 25.23 -15.09
N GLY A 133 16.12 25.02 -16.07
CA GLY A 133 16.82 23.74 -16.25
C GLY A 133 15.96 22.60 -16.81
N GLY A 134 14.94 22.92 -17.62
CA GLY A 134 14.08 21.94 -18.28
C GLY A 134 12.98 21.33 -17.39
N ASN A 135 12.88 21.81 -16.14
CA ASN A 135 11.81 21.47 -15.21
C ASN A 135 10.45 22.00 -15.69
N GLY A 136 9.39 21.21 -15.48
CA GLY A 136 8.01 21.66 -15.65
C GLY A 136 7.15 20.75 -16.52
N ILE A 137 5.88 21.13 -16.57
CA ILE A 137 4.80 20.34 -17.17
C ILE A 137 4.63 20.73 -18.63
N ARG A 138 4.81 19.77 -19.53
CA ARG A 138 4.56 19.91 -20.97
C ARG A 138 3.16 19.39 -21.30
N TRP A 139 2.33 20.21 -21.93
CA TRP A 139 0.92 19.90 -22.16
C TRP A 139 0.66 19.41 -23.58
N TYR A 140 -0.11 18.33 -23.74
CA TYR A 140 -0.44 17.77 -25.06
C TYR A 140 -1.90 17.33 -25.14
N ARG A 141 -2.43 17.30 -26.36
CA ARG A 141 -3.64 16.53 -26.66
C ARG A 141 -3.32 15.06 -26.85
N ILE A 142 -4.23 14.22 -26.35
CA ILE A 142 -4.24 12.77 -26.48
C ILE A 142 -5.66 12.30 -26.85
N PRO A 143 -5.85 11.06 -27.29
CA PRO A 143 -7.18 10.46 -27.40
C PRO A 143 -7.95 10.51 -26.07
N GLY A 144 -9.28 10.63 -26.13
CA GLY A 144 -10.12 10.76 -24.93
C GLY A 144 -10.19 9.50 -24.07
N ASP A 145 -9.93 8.35 -24.67
CA ASP A 145 -9.89 7.01 -24.09
C ASP A 145 -8.49 6.59 -23.61
N TYR A 146 -7.53 7.51 -23.60
CA TYR A 146 -6.16 7.23 -23.17
C TYR A 146 -6.09 6.60 -21.77
N GLN A 147 -5.35 5.51 -21.69
CA GLN A 147 -4.93 4.84 -20.46
C GLN A 147 -3.41 4.64 -20.52
N GLY A 148 -2.71 4.91 -19.42
CA GLY A 148 -1.26 4.82 -19.38
C GLY A 148 -0.69 4.91 -17.96
N PRO A 149 0.63 4.77 -17.80
CA PRO A 149 1.27 4.80 -16.49
C PRO A 149 1.17 6.19 -15.85
N GLY A 150 1.27 6.25 -14.52
CA GLY A 150 1.30 7.52 -13.78
C GLY A 150 2.69 8.14 -13.64
N VAL A 151 3.74 7.37 -13.93
CA VAL A 151 5.16 7.70 -13.73
C VAL A 151 5.95 6.99 -14.82
N LEU A 152 6.98 7.64 -15.37
CA LEU A 152 7.92 6.99 -16.29
C LEU A 152 9.24 6.70 -15.56
N THR A 153 9.71 5.47 -15.67
CA THR A 153 11.02 5.04 -15.18
C THR A 153 11.81 4.40 -16.33
N THR A 154 13.13 4.48 -16.28
CA THR A 154 14.02 3.79 -17.22
C THR A 154 14.29 2.35 -16.80
N ASP A 155 14.10 2.04 -15.51
CA ASP A 155 14.42 0.76 -14.88
C ASP A 155 13.27 0.31 -13.96
N ASP A 156 13.15 -1.01 -13.75
CA ASP A 156 12.20 -1.61 -12.80
C ASP A 156 12.60 -1.34 -11.33
N GLN A 157 13.90 -1.08 -11.10
CA GLN A 157 14.46 -0.63 -9.84
C GLN A 157 15.45 0.52 -10.11
N LEU A 158 15.12 1.71 -9.62
CA LEU A 158 16.05 2.84 -9.67
C LEU A 158 17.16 2.65 -8.63
N PRO A 159 18.40 3.07 -8.91
CA PRO A 159 19.48 3.05 -7.92
C PRO A 159 19.13 3.84 -6.66
N ASP A 160 19.74 3.45 -5.53
CA ASP A 160 19.58 4.18 -4.28
C ASP A 160 19.91 5.68 -4.45
N GLY A 161 18.99 6.54 -3.98
CA GLY A 161 19.11 8.00 -4.11
C GLY A 161 18.62 8.57 -5.45
N VAL A 162 18.22 7.75 -6.42
CA VAL A 162 17.60 8.19 -7.68
C VAL A 162 16.08 8.03 -7.60
N GLU A 163 15.35 9.10 -7.90
CA GLU A 163 13.89 9.07 -7.94
C GLU A 163 13.37 9.26 -9.38
N PRO A 164 12.16 8.76 -9.69
CA PRO A 164 11.53 9.03 -10.97
C PRO A 164 11.44 10.55 -11.23
N GLY A 165 11.97 10.96 -12.37
CA GLY A 165 12.01 12.36 -12.79
C GLY A 165 10.87 12.77 -13.72
N VAL A 166 9.96 11.85 -14.08
CA VAL A 166 8.85 12.16 -14.99
C VAL A 166 7.54 11.58 -14.47
N GLU A 167 6.57 12.46 -14.21
CA GLU A 167 5.21 12.09 -13.82
C GLU A 167 4.21 12.43 -14.92
N LEU A 168 3.22 11.57 -15.12
CA LEU A 168 2.13 11.82 -16.06
C LEU A 168 0.89 12.37 -15.33
N ILE A 169 0.32 13.41 -15.91
CA ILE A 169 -0.84 14.14 -15.42
C ILE A 169 -1.97 13.93 -16.43
N ALA A 170 -2.82 12.96 -16.16
CA ALA A 170 -4.07 12.75 -16.88
C ALA A 170 -5.26 12.91 -15.91
N ARG A 171 -6.46 13.07 -16.48
CA ARG A 171 -7.70 13.30 -15.72
C ARG A 171 -7.90 12.37 -14.53
N HIS A 172 -7.52 11.10 -14.69
CA HIS A 172 -7.69 10.01 -13.73
C HIS A 172 -6.45 9.76 -12.84
N LEU A 173 -5.33 10.43 -13.10
CA LEU A 173 -4.06 10.22 -12.40
C LEU A 173 -3.86 11.23 -11.27
N ARG A 174 -3.69 12.50 -11.63
CA ARG A 174 -3.34 13.59 -10.70
C ARG A 174 -3.69 14.95 -11.29
N TYR A 175 -3.75 15.97 -10.45
CA TYR A 175 -3.88 17.37 -10.87
C TYR A 175 -2.52 18.07 -10.89
N ALA A 176 -2.45 19.25 -11.50
CA ALA A 176 -1.23 20.03 -11.63
C ALA A 176 -1.43 21.47 -11.15
N VAL A 177 -0.50 21.99 -10.35
CA VAL A 177 -0.50 23.41 -9.97
C VAL A 177 -0.04 24.24 -11.17
N VAL A 178 -0.86 25.20 -11.58
CA VAL A 178 -0.60 26.05 -12.76
C VAL A 178 -0.47 27.52 -12.43
N ARG A 179 -0.95 27.95 -11.25
CA ARG A 179 -0.87 29.34 -10.80
C ARG A 179 -0.60 29.38 -9.30
N GLY A 180 0.34 30.24 -8.90
CA GLY A 180 0.76 30.38 -7.51
C GLY A 180 2.26 30.67 -7.42
N ILE A 181 2.83 30.50 -6.23
CA ILE A 181 4.23 30.80 -5.93
C ILE A 181 4.88 29.53 -5.40
N HIS A 182 5.87 29.03 -6.13
CA HIS A 182 6.55 27.80 -5.75
C HIS A 182 7.33 28.00 -4.46
N ILE A 183 6.98 27.24 -3.42
CA ILE A 183 7.40 27.51 -2.04
C ILE A 183 8.91 27.37 -1.83
N GLU A 184 9.57 26.44 -2.52
CA GLU A 184 11.02 26.26 -2.37
C GLU A 184 11.85 27.31 -3.13
N THR A 185 11.33 27.82 -4.25
CA THR A 185 12.07 28.74 -5.13
C THR A 185 11.65 30.20 -4.97
N GLY A 186 10.49 30.46 -4.36
CA GLY A 186 9.87 31.78 -4.28
C GLY A 186 9.40 32.34 -5.63
N GLN A 187 9.49 31.56 -6.71
CA GLN A 187 9.17 32.01 -8.06
C GLN A 187 7.70 31.73 -8.41
N PRO A 188 7.02 32.63 -9.13
CA PRO A 188 5.69 32.36 -9.65
C PRO A 188 5.74 31.26 -10.72
N TYR A 189 4.70 30.44 -10.75
CA TYR A 189 4.44 29.58 -11.91
C TYR A 189 4.17 30.47 -13.13
N ARG A 190 4.91 30.21 -14.20
CA ARG A 190 4.82 30.87 -15.50
C ARG A 190 4.45 29.87 -16.57
N LEU A 191 3.87 30.37 -17.66
CA LEU A 191 3.55 29.58 -18.84
C LEU A 191 4.37 30.08 -20.02
N TYR A 192 5.01 29.16 -20.73
CA TYR A 192 5.73 29.42 -21.97
C TYR A 192 5.02 28.73 -23.13
N GLY A 193 4.97 29.38 -24.29
CA GLY A 193 4.42 28.83 -25.52
C GLY A 193 5.37 27.84 -26.20
N PRO A 194 4.90 27.15 -27.27
CA PRO A 194 5.73 26.24 -28.06
C PRO A 194 6.98 26.88 -28.69
N ASP A 195 6.95 28.19 -28.90
CA ASP A 195 8.06 29.01 -29.39
C ASP A 195 9.06 29.42 -28.27
N GLY A 196 8.77 29.04 -27.01
CA GLY A 196 9.54 29.43 -25.84
C GLY A 196 9.20 30.83 -25.31
N ALA A 197 8.24 31.54 -25.91
CA ALA A 197 7.86 32.88 -25.45
C ALA A 197 7.02 32.80 -24.17
N LEU A 198 7.22 33.75 -23.26
CA LEU A 198 6.40 33.87 -22.05
C LEU A 198 4.97 34.30 -22.43
N ILE A 199 3.98 33.53 -21.98
CA ILE A 199 2.57 33.86 -22.14
C ILE A 199 2.16 34.83 -21.02
N ALA A 200 1.85 36.08 -21.38
CA ALA A 200 1.61 37.16 -20.42
C ALA A 200 0.44 36.89 -19.46
N SER A 201 -0.61 36.19 -19.90
CA SER A 201 -1.72 35.81 -19.01
C SER A 201 -1.28 34.84 -17.91
N GLY A 202 -0.25 34.04 -18.19
CA GLY A 202 0.19 32.91 -17.37
C GLY A 202 -0.85 31.79 -17.28
N LEU A 203 -1.86 31.78 -18.16
CA LEU A 203 -2.95 30.79 -18.16
C LEU A 203 -2.87 29.91 -19.40
N LEU A 204 -3.20 28.63 -19.23
CA LEU A 204 -3.17 27.63 -20.28
C LEU A 204 -4.11 28.03 -21.43
N PRO A 205 -3.75 27.75 -22.69
CA PRO A 205 -4.68 27.95 -23.81
C PRO A 205 -5.83 26.95 -23.73
N THR A 206 -6.82 27.04 -24.62
CA THR A 206 -7.84 25.99 -24.70
C THR A 206 -7.22 24.63 -25.05
N PRO A 207 -7.76 23.49 -24.59
CA PRO A 207 -7.25 22.17 -24.96
C PRO A 207 -7.13 21.95 -26.48
N ALA A 208 -8.00 22.60 -27.26
CA ALA A 208 -8.01 22.56 -28.73
C ALA A 208 -6.85 23.33 -29.39
N GLU A 209 -6.01 24.03 -28.63
CA GLU A 209 -4.81 24.70 -29.12
C GLU A 209 -3.52 23.92 -28.79
N LEU A 210 -3.58 22.96 -27.86
CA LEU A 210 -2.41 22.17 -27.46
C LEU A 210 -1.91 21.28 -28.63
N PRO A 211 -0.61 21.20 -28.89
CA PRO A 211 -0.04 20.21 -29.81
C PRO A 211 -0.49 18.78 -29.49
N LYS A 212 -0.71 17.96 -30.53
CA LYS A 212 -1.00 16.53 -30.35
C LYS A 212 0.27 15.80 -29.89
N LEU A 213 0.14 14.91 -28.91
CA LEU A 213 1.20 13.97 -28.59
C LEU A 213 1.38 13.02 -29.80
N PRO A 214 2.62 12.72 -30.24
CA PRO A 214 2.84 11.80 -31.35
C PRO A 214 2.17 10.45 -31.12
N SER A 215 1.62 9.81 -32.16
CA SER A 215 0.93 8.52 -32.00
C SER A 215 1.83 7.45 -31.40
N LYS A 216 3.12 7.44 -31.76
CA LYS A 216 4.14 6.57 -31.17
C LYS A 216 4.28 6.71 -29.65
N TRP A 217 4.16 7.93 -29.14
CA TRP A 217 4.13 8.17 -27.70
C TRP A 217 2.84 7.67 -27.08
N VAL A 218 1.68 7.92 -27.70
CA VAL A 218 0.39 7.42 -27.21
C VAL A 218 0.39 5.88 -27.15
N GLU A 219 0.76 5.22 -28.24
CA GLU A 219 0.89 3.76 -28.37
C GLU A 219 1.87 3.19 -27.34
N GLY A 220 3.07 3.78 -27.25
CA GLY A 220 4.13 3.31 -26.35
C GLY A 220 3.81 3.50 -24.87
N LEU A 221 3.10 4.56 -24.51
CA LEU A 221 2.60 4.76 -23.15
C LEU A 221 1.43 3.82 -22.82
N ALA A 222 0.50 3.61 -23.76
CA ALA A 222 -0.62 2.68 -23.57
C ALA A 222 -0.14 1.24 -23.39
N ALA A 223 0.91 0.83 -24.10
CA ALA A 223 1.56 -0.48 -23.92
C ALA A 223 2.24 -0.65 -22.56
N GLN A 224 2.54 0.45 -21.87
CA GLN A 224 3.10 0.47 -20.51
C GLN A 224 2.05 0.76 -19.45
N CYS A 225 0.77 0.82 -19.83
CA CYS A 225 -0.32 0.85 -18.88
C CYS A 225 -0.12 -0.37 -17.95
N PRO A 226 0.06 -0.16 -16.63
CA PRO A 226 0.29 -1.26 -15.71
C PRO A 226 -0.78 -2.32 -15.93
N THR A 227 -0.45 -3.61 -15.87
CA THR A 227 -1.44 -4.70 -15.92
C THR A 227 -2.55 -4.51 -14.87
N ARG A 228 -2.31 -3.68 -13.84
CA ARG A 228 -3.27 -3.26 -12.82
C ARG A 228 -4.22 -2.12 -13.21
N ALA A 229 -3.92 -1.36 -14.26
CA ALA A 229 -4.75 -0.30 -14.84
C ALA A 229 -5.50 -0.79 -16.10
N LEU A 230 -5.06 -1.90 -16.70
CA LEU A 230 -5.68 -2.53 -17.88
C LEU A 230 -6.75 -3.58 -17.55
N VAL A 231 -6.93 -3.97 -16.28
CA VAL A 231 -7.90 -5.02 -15.92
C VAL A 231 -9.28 -4.46 -15.58
N GLY A 232 -9.40 -3.18 -15.20
CA GLY A 232 -10.69 -2.59 -14.86
C GLY A 232 -11.65 -2.43 -16.04
N ARG A 233 -12.39 -3.50 -16.37
CA ARG A 233 -13.75 -3.35 -16.90
C ARG A 233 -14.48 -2.44 -15.91
N LEU A 234 -14.87 -1.24 -16.35
CA LEU A 234 -15.67 -0.34 -15.51
C LEU A 234 -17.09 -0.90 -15.45
N PHE A 235 -17.33 -1.82 -14.51
CA PHE A 235 -18.67 -2.31 -14.23
C PHE A 235 -19.56 -1.11 -13.87
N ASN A 236 -20.54 -0.81 -14.71
CA ASN A 236 -21.66 0.06 -14.31
C ASN A 236 -22.54 -0.67 -13.27
N ARG A 237 -23.50 0.02 -12.65
CA ARG A 237 -24.31 -0.59 -11.57
C ARG A 237 -25.03 -1.86 -12.03
N ASP A 238 -25.59 -1.85 -13.24
CA ASP A 238 -26.29 -3.02 -13.80
C ASP A 238 -25.33 -4.19 -14.04
N GLU A 239 -24.09 -3.93 -14.48
CA GLU A 239 -23.07 -4.96 -14.65
C GLU A 239 -22.57 -5.51 -13.30
N ILE A 240 -22.48 -4.67 -12.26
CA ILE A 240 -22.21 -5.14 -10.89
C ILE A 240 -23.34 -6.07 -10.45
N ASP A 241 -24.59 -5.64 -10.59
CA ASP A 241 -25.73 -6.43 -10.14
C ASP A 241 -25.84 -7.76 -10.90
N LEU A 242 -25.62 -7.75 -12.22
CA LEU A 242 -25.52 -8.98 -13.03
C LEU A 242 -24.38 -9.90 -12.54
N TRP A 243 -23.22 -9.35 -12.19
CA TRP A 243 -22.11 -10.14 -11.66
C TRP A 243 -22.44 -10.74 -10.29
N LEU A 244 -23.03 -9.96 -9.39
CA LEU A 244 -23.45 -10.42 -8.06
C LEU A 244 -24.51 -11.54 -8.18
N ASP A 245 -25.42 -11.42 -9.13
CA ASP A 245 -26.47 -12.41 -9.42
C ASP A 245 -25.96 -13.66 -10.14
N ALA A 246 -24.84 -13.56 -10.87
CA ALA A 246 -24.22 -14.70 -11.53
C ALA A 246 -23.46 -15.62 -10.53
N HIS A 247 -22.98 -15.07 -9.42
CA HIS A 247 -22.15 -15.80 -8.45
C HIS A 247 -22.94 -16.16 -7.19
N THR A 248 -23.76 -17.21 -7.32
CA THR A 248 -24.70 -17.66 -6.27
C THR A 248 -24.25 -18.90 -5.50
N GLY A 249 -23.02 -19.38 -5.74
CA GLY A 249 -22.50 -20.58 -5.06
C GLY A 249 -22.46 -20.39 -3.55
N ASN A 250 -22.64 -21.47 -2.79
CA ASN A 250 -22.75 -21.41 -1.33
C ASN A 250 -22.13 -22.63 -0.64
N GLU A 251 -20.99 -23.08 -1.15
CA GLU A 251 -20.32 -24.29 -0.68
C GLU A 251 -19.43 -24.06 0.57
N TYR A 252 -19.17 -22.80 0.90
CA TYR A 252 -18.34 -22.35 2.03
C TYR A 252 -18.98 -21.19 2.83
N PRO A 253 -20.25 -21.30 3.29
CA PRO A 253 -21.02 -20.19 3.87
C PRO A 253 -20.41 -19.59 5.15
N HIS A 254 -19.61 -20.39 5.86
CA HIS A 254 -18.99 -20.00 7.12
C HIS A 254 -17.77 -19.08 6.94
N GLY A 255 -17.28 -18.89 5.71
CA GLY A 255 -16.19 -17.96 5.38
C GLY A 255 -16.59 -16.49 5.55
N LEU A 256 -17.77 -16.11 5.06
CA LEU A 256 -18.23 -14.71 5.04
C LEU A 256 -18.29 -14.06 6.45
N PRO A 257 -18.80 -14.72 7.51
CA PRO A 257 -18.70 -14.20 8.87
C PRO A 257 -17.26 -13.93 9.34
N GLN A 258 -16.26 -14.70 8.86
CA GLN A 258 -14.86 -14.48 9.22
C GLN A 258 -14.31 -13.22 8.56
N VAL A 259 -14.73 -12.93 7.32
CA VAL A 259 -14.36 -11.69 6.62
C VAL A 259 -14.87 -10.47 7.38
N VAL A 260 -16.15 -10.47 7.78
CA VAL A 260 -16.75 -9.39 8.59
C VAL A 260 -16.01 -9.22 9.92
N LYS A 261 -15.75 -10.32 10.63
CA LYS A 261 -14.98 -10.29 11.87
C LYS A 261 -13.57 -9.71 11.66
N HIS A 262 -12.93 -10.04 10.54
CA HIS A 262 -11.62 -9.51 10.20
C HIS A 262 -11.66 -8.01 9.93
N PHE A 263 -12.70 -7.50 9.28
CA PHE A 263 -12.92 -6.06 9.07
C PHE A 263 -12.95 -5.31 10.40
N HIS A 264 -13.79 -5.74 11.35
CA HIS A 264 -13.85 -5.11 12.68
C HIS A 264 -12.49 -5.12 13.37
N ARG A 265 -11.82 -6.28 13.40
CA ARG A 265 -10.51 -6.39 14.01
C ARG A 265 -9.49 -5.40 13.40
N LEU A 266 -9.42 -5.29 12.07
CA LEU A 266 -8.49 -4.38 11.41
C LEU A 266 -8.74 -2.91 11.78
N VAL A 267 -10.00 -2.52 11.91
CA VAL A 267 -10.40 -1.14 12.22
C VAL A 267 -10.25 -0.86 13.72
N ASP A 268 -10.77 -1.74 14.56
CA ASP A 268 -10.85 -1.55 16.01
C ASP A 268 -9.46 -1.68 16.68
N ASP A 269 -8.58 -2.53 16.15
CA ASP A 269 -7.17 -2.61 16.58
C ASP A 269 -6.31 -1.45 16.01
N GLY A 270 -6.85 -0.64 15.11
CA GLY A 270 -6.13 0.43 14.42
C GLY A 270 -5.06 -0.05 13.42
N GLU A 271 -5.07 -1.34 13.04
CA GLU A 271 -4.11 -1.92 12.10
C GLU A 271 -4.26 -1.30 10.69
N LYS A 272 -5.48 -0.96 10.30
CA LYS A 272 -5.78 -0.25 9.05
C LYS A 272 -6.86 0.80 9.26
N ASN A 273 -6.80 1.87 8.46
CA ASN A 273 -7.94 2.77 8.34
C ASN A 273 -9.14 2.05 7.72
N ARG A 274 -10.36 2.55 8.00
CA ARG A 274 -11.63 1.95 7.58
C ARG A 274 -11.69 1.64 6.08
N HIS A 275 -11.30 2.59 5.21
CA HIS A 275 -11.32 2.39 3.76
C HIS A 275 -10.39 1.26 3.32
N LYS A 276 -9.13 1.25 3.80
CA LYS A 276 -8.17 0.18 3.47
C LYS A 276 -8.60 -1.17 4.03
N ALA A 277 -9.26 -1.20 5.19
CA ALA A 277 -9.79 -2.43 5.77
C ALA A 277 -10.98 -2.96 4.95
N MET A 278 -11.93 -2.10 4.60
CA MET A 278 -13.11 -2.47 3.80
C MET A 278 -12.71 -2.97 2.41
N PHE A 279 -11.83 -2.25 1.71
CA PHE A 279 -11.35 -2.69 0.39
C PHE A 279 -10.66 -4.06 0.44
N ALA A 280 -9.86 -4.33 1.48
CA ALA A 280 -9.22 -5.63 1.63
C ALA A 280 -10.24 -6.76 1.87
N CYS A 281 -11.30 -6.49 2.64
CA CYS A 281 -12.36 -7.46 2.93
C CYS A 281 -13.29 -7.69 1.74
N LEU A 282 -13.57 -6.65 0.93
CA LEU A 282 -14.27 -6.79 -0.35
C LEU A 282 -13.47 -7.66 -1.33
N CYS A 283 -12.18 -7.37 -1.51
CA CYS A 283 -11.31 -8.20 -2.36
C CYS A 283 -11.25 -9.64 -1.88
N TRP A 284 -11.18 -9.89 -0.57
CA TRP A 284 -11.21 -11.25 -0.04
C TRP A 284 -12.56 -11.91 -0.35
N SER A 285 -13.66 -11.30 0.07
CA SER A 285 -14.98 -11.92 -0.04
C SER A 285 -15.40 -12.23 -1.46
N LEU A 286 -15.21 -11.28 -2.39
CA LEU A 286 -15.62 -11.49 -3.77
C LEU A 286 -14.78 -12.54 -4.50
N LYS A 287 -13.50 -12.72 -4.13
CA LYS A 287 -12.68 -13.83 -4.63
C LYS A 287 -13.22 -15.18 -4.19
N GLU A 288 -13.73 -15.29 -2.97
CA GLU A 288 -14.34 -16.52 -2.47
C GLU A 288 -15.72 -16.75 -3.07
N SER A 289 -16.51 -15.70 -3.25
CA SER A 289 -17.80 -15.78 -3.95
C SER A 289 -17.66 -16.19 -5.40
N TYR A 290 -16.64 -15.68 -6.11
CA TYR A 290 -16.39 -16.03 -7.51
C TYR A 290 -16.21 -17.54 -7.71
N VAL A 291 -15.51 -18.21 -6.79
CA VAL A 291 -15.27 -19.66 -6.84
C VAL A 291 -16.37 -20.49 -6.17
N GLY A 292 -17.50 -19.88 -5.81
CA GLY A 292 -18.69 -20.58 -5.29
C GLY A 292 -18.76 -20.74 -3.77
N GLY A 293 -17.95 -20.00 -3.00
CA GLY A 293 -17.95 -20.09 -1.54
C GLY A 293 -19.25 -19.62 -0.88
N TYR A 294 -19.72 -18.43 -1.22
CA TYR A 294 -20.99 -17.86 -0.73
C TYR A 294 -21.53 -16.84 -1.72
N PRO A 295 -22.86 -16.57 -1.73
CA PRO A 295 -23.46 -15.69 -2.70
C PRO A 295 -22.82 -14.30 -2.67
N ALA A 296 -22.37 -13.83 -3.83
CA ALA A 296 -21.71 -12.54 -3.94
C ALA A 296 -22.61 -11.39 -3.48
N ARG A 297 -23.92 -11.46 -3.80
CA ARG A 297 -24.91 -10.48 -3.34
C ARG A 297 -25.03 -10.43 -1.82
N GLU A 298 -24.92 -11.57 -1.13
CA GLU A 298 -24.94 -11.60 0.33
C GLU A 298 -23.67 -10.97 0.92
N ALA A 299 -22.51 -11.25 0.34
CA ALA A 299 -21.24 -10.66 0.75
C ALA A 299 -21.24 -9.12 0.61
N GLU A 300 -21.74 -8.63 -0.52
CA GLU A 300 -21.89 -7.21 -0.81
C GLU A 300 -22.82 -6.53 0.19
N GLN A 301 -24.02 -7.07 0.42
CA GLN A 301 -24.99 -6.49 1.35
C GLN A 301 -24.46 -6.42 2.78
N ARG A 302 -23.81 -7.50 3.26
CA ARG A 302 -23.23 -7.53 4.61
C ARG A 302 -22.12 -6.50 4.77
N LEU A 303 -21.17 -6.46 3.84
CA LEU A 303 -20.06 -5.50 3.91
C LEU A 303 -20.52 -4.05 3.69
N ARG A 304 -21.55 -3.81 2.88
CA ARG A 304 -22.16 -2.48 2.72
C ARG A 304 -22.79 -2.01 4.02
N ALA A 305 -23.54 -2.88 4.71
CA ALA A 305 -24.11 -2.55 6.01
C ALA A 305 -23.03 -2.17 7.03
N GLU A 306 -21.93 -2.92 7.09
CA GLU A 306 -20.78 -2.61 7.96
C GLU A 306 -20.09 -1.29 7.58
N TRP A 307 -19.98 -1.00 6.29
CA TRP A 307 -19.44 0.27 5.81
C TRP A 307 -20.30 1.44 6.26
N LEU A 308 -21.60 1.41 5.96
CA LEU A 308 -22.56 2.46 6.31
C LEU A 308 -22.59 2.70 7.82
N ALA A 309 -22.51 1.65 8.63
CA ALA A 309 -22.42 1.78 10.08
C ALA A 309 -21.14 2.50 10.54
N LYS A 310 -19.99 2.27 9.88
CA LYS A 310 -18.71 2.89 10.23
C LYS A 310 -18.54 4.32 9.72
N ILE A 311 -19.28 4.72 8.68
CA ILE A 311 -19.27 6.11 8.16
C ILE A 311 -20.46 6.95 8.65
N ALA A 312 -21.37 6.37 9.44
CA ALA A 312 -22.52 7.09 9.98
C ALA A 312 -22.07 8.34 10.76
N GLY A 313 -22.52 9.51 10.31
CA GLY A 313 -22.18 10.81 10.91
C GLY A 313 -20.87 11.44 10.43
N ASP A 314 -20.20 10.83 9.45
CA ASP A 314 -19.01 11.39 8.79
C ASP A 314 -19.43 12.09 7.48
N PRO A 315 -19.39 13.44 7.40
CA PRO A 315 -19.84 14.18 6.22
C PRO A 315 -18.89 14.07 5.01
N ASP A 316 -17.68 13.53 5.20
CA ASP A 316 -16.67 13.43 4.16
C ASP A 316 -16.74 12.11 3.39
N HIS A 317 -17.60 11.17 3.80
CA HIS A 317 -17.69 9.81 3.25
C HIS A 317 -19.15 9.48 2.90
N ASP A 318 -19.35 8.85 1.75
CA ASP A 318 -20.68 8.49 1.25
C ASP A 318 -20.74 7.06 0.72
N GLU A 319 -21.92 6.66 0.24
CA GLU A 319 -22.16 5.33 -0.31
C GLU A 319 -21.42 5.09 -1.64
N HIS A 320 -21.10 6.14 -2.41
CA HIS A 320 -20.36 6.01 -3.67
C HIS A 320 -18.93 5.54 -3.45
N GLU A 321 -18.32 5.84 -2.31
CA GLU A 321 -17.01 5.31 -1.92
C GLU A 321 -17.02 3.78 -1.83
N PHE A 322 -18.10 3.20 -1.32
CA PHE A 322 -18.28 1.74 -1.27
C PHE A 322 -18.40 1.16 -2.68
N ASP A 323 -19.22 1.75 -3.54
CA ASP A 323 -19.41 1.30 -4.92
C ASP A 323 -18.08 1.33 -5.71
N ASN A 324 -17.24 2.32 -5.48
CA ASN A 324 -15.90 2.40 -6.07
C ASN A 324 -14.97 1.29 -5.58
N MET A 325 -15.00 0.95 -4.29
CA MET A 325 -14.26 -0.19 -3.75
C MET A 325 -14.78 -1.52 -4.30
N LEU A 326 -16.10 -1.67 -4.42
CA LEU A 326 -16.77 -2.86 -4.90
C LEU A 326 -16.38 -3.19 -6.35
N ARG A 327 -16.40 -2.19 -7.25
CA ARG A 327 -15.94 -2.33 -8.64
C ARG A 327 -14.54 -2.92 -8.74
N ARG A 328 -13.61 -2.36 -7.97
CA ARG A 328 -12.21 -2.79 -7.96
C ARG A 328 -12.02 -4.16 -7.31
N ALA A 329 -12.90 -4.54 -6.40
CA ALA A 329 -12.87 -5.86 -5.78
C ALA A 329 -13.40 -6.95 -6.72
N ILE A 330 -14.44 -6.66 -7.52
CA ILE A 330 -14.92 -7.54 -8.60
C ILE A 330 -13.80 -7.79 -9.60
N ASP A 331 -13.17 -6.72 -10.07
CA ASP A 331 -12.02 -6.79 -10.98
C ASP A 331 -10.89 -7.66 -10.41
N SER A 332 -10.58 -7.46 -9.12
CA SER A 332 -9.60 -8.30 -8.45
C SER A 332 -10.03 -9.76 -8.30
N ALA A 333 -11.33 -10.05 -8.27
CA ALA A 333 -11.86 -11.40 -8.17
C ALA A 333 -11.79 -12.14 -9.52
N GLU A 334 -12.15 -11.47 -10.62
CA GLU A 334 -12.03 -12.02 -11.97
C GLU A 334 -10.57 -12.34 -12.32
N GLY A 335 -9.63 -11.48 -11.90
CA GLY A 335 -8.19 -11.70 -12.12
C GLY A 335 -7.47 -12.57 -11.07
N ASP A 336 -8.17 -13.19 -10.11
CA ASP A 336 -7.54 -14.10 -9.13
C ASP A 336 -7.20 -15.45 -9.77
N ASP A 337 -6.24 -16.17 -9.20
CA ASP A 337 -6.08 -17.59 -9.52
C ASP A 337 -7.20 -18.38 -8.82
N HIS A 338 -8.27 -18.67 -9.56
CA HIS A 338 -9.49 -19.30 -9.05
C HIS A 338 -9.24 -20.73 -8.56
N GLY A 339 -8.37 -21.49 -9.23
CA GLY A 339 -8.00 -22.84 -8.80
C GLY A 339 -7.25 -22.81 -7.47
N ALA A 340 -6.25 -21.94 -7.35
CA ALA A 340 -5.50 -21.76 -6.10
C ALA A 340 -6.34 -21.10 -5.00
N ARG A 341 -7.34 -20.28 -5.34
CA ARG A 341 -8.32 -19.74 -4.41
C ARG A 341 -9.16 -20.85 -3.80
N TRP A 342 -9.80 -21.66 -4.64
CA TRP A 342 -10.62 -22.78 -4.20
C TRP A 342 -9.80 -23.75 -3.35
N ALA A 343 -8.63 -24.16 -3.83
CA ALA A 343 -7.74 -25.06 -3.11
C ALA A 343 -7.26 -24.53 -1.74
N ARG A 344 -7.26 -23.20 -1.53
CA ARG A 344 -7.02 -22.60 -0.20
C ARG A 344 -8.26 -22.63 0.69
N MET A 345 -9.44 -22.44 0.13
CA MET A 345 -10.71 -22.43 0.87
C MET A 345 -11.10 -23.83 1.35
N ILE A 346 -10.98 -24.84 0.48
CA ILE A 346 -11.30 -26.24 0.80
C ILE A 346 -10.11 -27.00 1.39
N ARG A 347 -9.04 -26.30 1.77
CA ARG A 347 -7.81 -26.93 2.22
C ARG A 347 -8.05 -27.71 3.51
N ASP A 348 -7.79 -29.01 3.45
CA ASP A 348 -7.60 -29.82 4.65
C ASP A 348 -6.22 -29.51 5.24
N TYR A 349 -6.18 -29.10 6.51
CA TYR A 349 -4.95 -28.61 7.13
C TYR A 349 -4.07 -29.80 7.59
N ALA A 350 -3.46 -30.50 6.61
CA ALA A 350 -2.43 -31.53 6.81
C ALA A 350 -1.64 -31.94 5.52
N THR A 351 -1.96 -31.45 4.31
CA THR A 351 -1.49 -32.06 3.04
C THR A 351 -0.87 -31.09 1.99
N ASP A 352 -0.25 -29.96 2.37
CA ASP A 352 0.39 -29.04 1.40
C ASP A 352 1.73 -29.59 0.86
N THR A 353 1.83 -29.89 -0.44
CA THR A 353 2.97 -30.57 -1.09
C THR A 353 3.78 -29.70 -2.06
N ARG A 354 3.88 -28.39 -1.85
CA ARG A 354 4.67 -27.53 -2.74
C ARG A 354 6.17 -27.59 -2.43
N ASP A 355 6.97 -27.66 -3.50
CA ASP A 355 8.44 -27.65 -3.52
C ASP A 355 8.97 -26.20 -3.44
N TYR A 356 9.98 -25.98 -2.61
CA TYR A 356 10.55 -24.66 -2.29
C TYR A 356 12.07 -24.60 -2.47
N ALA A 357 12.63 -25.45 -3.33
CA ALA A 357 14.05 -25.38 -3.68
C ALA A 357 14.45 -23.94 -4.12
N GLY A 358 15.39 -23.33 -3.39
CA GLY A 358 16.11 -22.12 -3.81
C GLY A 358 15.64 -20.76 -3.26
N LEU A 359 14.71 -20.70 -2.29
CA LEU A 359 14.10 -19.42 -1.89
C LEU A 359 14.73 -18.67 -0.69
N VAL A 360 15.93 -19.07 -0.24
CA VAL A 360 16.69 -18.30 0.76
C VAL A 360 18.18 -18.31 0.40
N ASP A 361 18.69 -17.18 -0.06
CA ASP A 361 20.14 -16.98 -0.24
C ASP A 361 20.85 -17.04 1.12
N GLY A 362 21.92 -17.85 1.18
CA GLY A 362 22.91 -17.83 2.27
C GLY A 362 22.76 -18.88 3.37
N VAL A 363 21.74 -19.76 3.35
CA VAL A 363 21.64 -20.89 4.28
C VAL A 363 21.55 -22.20 3.50
N GLN A 364 22.63 -22.98 3.48
CA GLN A 364 22.61 -24.34 2.95
C GLN A 364 22.01 -25.28 4.00
N PHE A 365 20.77 -25.71 3.79
CA PHE A 365 20.22 -26.85 4.51
C PHE A 365 20.65 -28.14 3.81
N HIS A 366 21.54 -28.91 4.43
CA HIS A 366 21.82 -30.26 3.98
C HIS A 366 20.62 -31.14 4.30
N THR A 367 19.87 -31.50 3.26
CA THR A 367 18.90 -32.60 3.34
C THR A 367 19.64 -33.87 2.93
N GLU A 368 19.81 -34.82 3.86
CA GLU A 368 20.09 -36.20 3.48
C GLU A 368 18.83 -36.74 2.78
N SER A 369 18.79 -36.54 1.48
CA SER A 369 17.71 -37.00 0.62
C SER A 369 17.78 -38.52 0.50
N THR A 370 16.83 -39.21 1.13
CA THR A 370 16.31 -40.46 0.58
C THR A 370 14.89 -40.21 0.11
N ALA A 371 14.68 -40.43 -1.19
CA ALA A 371 13.45 -40.12 -1.88
C ALA A 371 12.29 -40.99 -1.38
N ALA A 372 11.27 -40.37 -0.76
CA ALA A 372 9.91 -40.91 -0.67
C ALA A 372 8.88 -39.83 -0.30
N GLN A 373 7.86 -39.72 -1.15
CA GLN A 373 6.49 -39.23 -0.97
C GLN A 373 6.05 -38.62 0.40
N GLY A 374 5.63 -37.35 0.39
CA GLY A 374 4.27 -36.92 0.80
C GLY A 374 3.76 -37.09 2.25
N VAL A 375 4.48 -36.64 3.28
CA VAL A 375 3.94 -36.52 4.66
C VAL A 375 4.47 -35.24 5.34
N CYS A 376 3.67 -34.63 6.24
CA CYS A 376 4.16 -33.67 7.25
C CYS A 376 5.51 -34.16 7.80
N PRO A 377 6.57 -33.33 7.88
CA PRO A 377 7.87 -33.80 8.35
C PRO A 377 7.83 -34.34 9.79
N VAL A 378 6.74 -34.06 10.52
CA VAL A 378 6.43 -34.65 11.83
C VAL A 378 4.94 -35.03 11.90
N SER A 379 4.62 -36.28 11.56
CA SER A 379 3.32 -36.93 11.84
C SER A 379 3.31 -37.51 13.26
N ASP A 380 2.15 -37.94 13.75
CA ASP A 380 2.05 -38.67 15.03
C ASP A 380 2.93 -39.94 15.03
N ALA A 381 3.17 -40.53 13.85
CA ALA A 381 4.06 -41.68 13.67
C ALA A 381 5.55 -41.30 13.49
N THR A 382 5.87 -40.01 13.39
CA THR A 382 7.27 -39.59 13.24
C THR A 382 8.04 -39.88 14.51
N VAL A 383 9.22 -40.45 14.34
CA VAL A 383 10.13 -40.82 15.42
C VAL A 383 11.08 -39.65 15.69
N LEU A 384 11.03 -39.13 16.91
CA LEU A 384 11.98 -38.17 17.46
C LEU A 384 13.14 -38.94 18.08
N THR A 385 14.35 -38.72 17.58
CA THR A 385 15.57 -39.30 18.16
C THR A 385 16.25 -38.29 19.09
N TYR A 386 16.73 -38.75 20.23
CA TYR A 386 17.45 -37.94 21.21
C TYR A 386 18.51 -38.78 21.93
N THR A 387 19.42 -38.11 22.63
CA THR A 387 20.37 -38.77 23.53
C THR A 387 19.80 -38.75 24.94
N ASP A 388 19.66 -39.91 25.58
CA ASP A 388 19.15 -40.01 26.93
C ASP A 388 20.14 -39.46 27.98
N ALA A 389 19.74 -39.47 29.25
CA ALA A 389 20.56 -38.96 30.34
C ALA A 389 21.87 -39.77 30.57
N THR A 390 22.02 -40.93 29.94
CA THR A 390 23.21 -41.80 30.01
C THR A 390 24.15 -41.61 28.82
N GLY A 391 23.77 -40.79 27.83
CA GLY A 391 24.53 -40.63 26.60
C GLY A 391 24.16 -41.63 25.50
N SER A 392 23.13 -42.46 25.71
CA SER A 392 22.70 -43.48 24.75
C SER A 392 21.66 -42.91 23.78
N PRO A 393 21.72 -43.26 22.48
CA PRO A 393 20.69 -42.86 21.54
C PRO A 393 19.37 -43.57 21.87
N ASP A 394 18.29 -42.80 21.92
CA ASP A 394 16.93 -43.25 22.20
C ASP A 394 15.94 -42.58 21.22
N SER A 395 14.70 -43.08 21.18
CA SER A 395 13.69 -42.60 20.25
C SER A 395 12.27 -42.71 20.79
N ILE A 396 11.43 -41.72 20.48
CA ILE A 396 10.01 -41.69 20.85
C ILE A 396 9.18 -41.23 19.66
N THR A 397 7.99 -41.80 19.46
CA THR A 397 7.09 -41.26 18.43
C THR A 397 6.50 -39.92 18.89
N VAL A 398 6.07 -39.07 17.96
CA VAL A 398 5.37 -37.83 18.31
C VAL A 398 4.08 -38.11 19.08
N ALA A 399 3.34 -39.16 18.71
CA ALA A 399 2.14 -39.58 19.44
C ALA A 399 2.47 -39.92 20.89
N ASP A 400 3.49 -40.76 21.09
CA ASP A 400 3.92 -41.19 22.42
C ASP A 400 4.49 -40.01 23.23
N PHE A 401 5.19 -39.07 22.57
CA PHE A 401 5.68 -37.87 23.22
C PHE A 401 4.52 -37.04 23.80
N TRP A 402 3.49 -36.77 23.02
CA TRP A 402 2.34 -36.00 23.50
C TRP A 402 1.51 -36.76 24.54
N GLN A 403 1.50 -38.09 24.49
CA GLN A 403 0.81 -38.93 25.47
C GLN A 403 1.66 -39.25 26.71
N SER A 404 2.97 -38.96 26.69
CA SER A 404 3.90 -39.32 27.76
C SER A 404 3.58 -38.68 29.12
N ARG A 405 2.86 -37.55 29.11
CA ARG A 405 2.39 -36.84 30.32
C ARG A 405 1.03 -36.21 30.07
N GLN A 406 0.15 -36.22 31.07
CA GLN A 406 -1.17 -35.59 30.97
C GLN A 406 -1.11 -34.13 30.52
N VAL A 407 -0.16 -33.35 31.06
CA VAL A 407 0.02 -31.93 30.67
C VAL A 407 0.38 -31.76 29.19
N LEU A 408 1.13 -32.68 28.59
CA LEU A 408 1.48 -32.63 27.17
C LEU A 408 0.25 -32.98 26.32
N ALA A 409 -0.53 -33.98 26.73
CA ALA A 409 -1.77 -34.35 26.06
C ALA A 409 -2.78 -33.18 26.09
N ASP A 410 -2.94 -32.52 27.25
CA ASP A 410 -3.83 -31.38 27.42
C ASP A 410 -3.40 -30.19 26.55
N LEU A 411 -2.09 -29.90 26.49
CA LEU A 411 -1.55 -28.83 25.63
C LEU A 411 -1.73 -29.14 24.15
N TYR A 412 -1.55 -30.40 23.75
CA TYR A 412 -1.79 -30.84 22.38
C TYR A 412 -3.26 -30.64 22.00
N GLN A 413 -4.19 -31.13 22.82
CA GLN A 413 -5.64 -30.98 22.59
C GLN A 413 -6.07 -29.50 22.59
N PHE A 414 -5.55 -28.71 23.53
CA PHE A 414 -5.82 -27.27 23.57
C PHE A 414 -5.31 -26.55 22.32
N ALA A 415 -4.06 -26.81 21.90
CA ALA A 415 -3.50 -26.21 20.70
C ALA A 415 -4.35 -26.55 19.46
N LYS A 416 -4.79 -27.81 19.33
CA LYS A 416 -5.68 -28.26 18.25
C LYS A 416 -7.02 -27.54 18.29
N SER A 417 -7.67 -27.42 19.45
CA SER A 417 -8.95 -26.71 19.62
C SER A 417 -8.90 -25.23 19.21
N ARG A 418 -7.70 -24.62 19.29
CA ARG A 418 -7.45 -23.20 18.98
C ARG A 418 -6.83 -23.00 17.59
N ARG A 419 -6.67 -24.06 16.80
CA ARG A 419 -6.00 -24.03 15.49
C ARG A 419 -4.59 -23.42 15.56
N CYS A 420 -3.87 -23.75 16.63
CA CYS A 420 -2.49 -23.33 16.87
C CYS A 420 -1.55 -24.54 16.68
N GLY A 421 -0.31 -24.31 16.25
CA GLY A 421 0.69 -25.38 16.15
C GLY A 421 1.02 -25.96 17.53
N PRO A 422 0.90 -27.28 17.78
CA PRO A 422 1.16 -27.87 19.11
C PRO A 422 2.58 -27.65 19.61
N TRP A 423 3.59 -27.78 18.75
CA TRP A 423 4.99 -27.48 19.07
C TRP A 423 5.21 -26.00 19.41
N ALA A 424 4.54 -25.10 18.69
CA ALA A 424 4.60 -23.67 19.00
C ALA A 424 3.91 -23.36 20.34
N MET A 425 2.80 -24.03 20.66
CA MET A 425 2.13 -23.91 21.96
C MET A 425 3.04 -24.39 23.10
N LEU A 426 3.64 -25.57 22.97
CA LEU A 426 4.60 -26.09 23.95
C LEU A 426 5.77 -25.14 24.16
N GLY A 427 6.37 -24.63 23.08
CA GLY A 427 7.44 -23.63 23.15
C GLY A 427 7.03 -22.36 23.91
N ASN A 428 5.83 -21.82 23.63
CA ASN A 428 5.32 -20.65 24.35
C ASN A 428 5.05 -20.94 25.84
N VAL A 429 4.56 -22.15 26.17
CA VAL A 429 4.33 -22.57 27.57
C VAL A 429 5.65 -22.71 28.32
N MET A 430 6.67 -23.32 27.70
CA MET A 430 7.99 -23.46 28.31
C MET A 430 8.66 -22.10 28.54
N LEU A 431 8.55 -21.16 27.60
CA LEU A 431 9.05 -19.78 27.79
C LEU A 431 8.38 -19.08 28.97
N ARG A 432 7.06 -19.27 29.16
CA ARG A 432 6.35 -18.72 30.32
C ARG A 432 6.74 -19.39 31.63
N ALA A 433 6.88 -20.71 31.63
CA ALA A 433 7.35 -21.45 32.79
C ALA A 433 8.76 -21.00 33.20
N ALA A 434 9.67 -20.82 32.23
CA ALA A 434 11.00 -20.27 32.48
C ALA A 434 10.95 -18.86 33.06
N SER A 435 10.03 -18.01 32.60
CA SER A 435 9.91 -16.62 33.07
C SER A 435 9.42 -16.44 34.51
N VAL A 436 8.77 -17.46 35.09
CA VAL A 436 8.28 -17.42 36.48
C VAL A 436 9.24 -18.09 37.46
N ILE A 437 10.31 -18.71 36.97
CA ILE A 437 11.35 -19.30 37.83
C ILE A 437 12.21 -18.16 38.38
N PRO A 438 12.32 -18.02 39.72
CA PRO A 438 13.15 -16.99 40.33
C PRO A 438 14.62 -17.07 39.86
N PRO A 439 15.30 -15.92 39.69
CA PRO A 439 16.66 -15.89 39.13
C PRO A 439 17.72 -16.53 40.03
N ASP A 440 17.41 -16.79 41.29
CA ASP A 440 18.23 -17.52 42.26
C ASP A 440 18.14 -19.05 42.11
N VAL A 441 17.23 -19.56 41.28
CA VAL A 441 17.19 -20.97 40.88
C VAL A 441 18.21 -21.21 39.78
N VAL A 442 19.42 -21.56 40.21
CA VAL A 442 20.59 -21.79 39.35
C VAL A 442 21.19 -23.16 39.59
N LEU A 443 21.87 -23.71 38.58
CA LEU A 443 22.72 -24.87 38.79
C LEU A 443 23.93 -24.44 39.65
N PRO A 444 24.37 -25.28 40.60
CA PRO A 444 25.58 -25.02 41.35
C PRO A 444 26.78 -24.95 40.39
N PRO A 445 27.84 -24.21 40.73
CA PRO A 445 29.01 -24.01 39.87
C PRO A 445 29.86 -25.27 39.77
N VAL A 446 29.39 -26.28 39.03
CA VAL A 446 30.12 -27.55 38.79
C VAL A 446 31.28 -27.32 37.79
N VAL A 447 31.07 -26.44 36.81
CA VAL A 447 32.11 -25.93 35.89
C VAL A 447 31.88 -24.42 35.70
N GLY A 448 32.84 -23.59 36.10
CA GLY A 448 32.72 -22.13 35.99
C GLY A 448 31.85 -21.51 37.10
N GLY A 449 30.95 -20.60 36.74
CA GLY A 449 30.04 -19.90 37.66
C GLY A 449 28.67 -20.58 37.83
N GLN A 450 27.78 -19.96 38.61
CA GLN A 450 26.38 -20.37 38.65
C GLN A 450 25.75 -20.24 37.25
N ALA A 451 25.01 -21.28 36.81
CA ALA A 451 24.33 -21.27 35.52
C ALA A 451 22.83 -21.08 35.71
N SER A 452 22.28 -20.02 35.11
CA SER A 452 20.83 -19.78 35.10
C SER A 452 20.11 -20.66 34.08
N LEU A 453 18.83 -20.92 34.32
CA LEU A 453 17.97 -21.58 33.36
C LEU A 453 17.62 -20.61 32.22
N ASN A 454 18.33 -20.73 31.10
CA ASN A 454 18.07 -19.93 29.90
C ASN A 454 17.40 -20.79 28.83
N LEU A 455 16.26 -20.36 28.32
CA LEU A 455 15.54 -21.02 27.23
C LEU A 455 15.31 -20.03 26.09
N TYR A 456 15.77 -20.40 24.89
CA TYR A 456 15.45 -19.71 23.65
C TYR A 456 14.62 -20.63 22.77
N VAL A 457 13.50 -20.12 22.27
CA VAL A 457 12.64 -20.85 21.32
C VAL A 457 12.46 -20.01 20.07
N ALA A 458 12.90 -20.54 18.94
CA ALA A 458 12.64 -19.96 17.63
C ALA A 458 11.48 -20.70 16.96
N PHE A 459 10.38 -19.99 16.69
CA PHE A 459 9.25 -20.56 15.94
C PHE A 459 9.53 -20.44 14.44
N ALA A 460 9.95 -21.52 13.81
CA ALA A 460 10.15 -21.60 12.37
C ALA A 460 8.93 -22.26 11.69
N GLY A 461 8.51 -21.73 10.54
CA GLY A 461 7.46 -22.27 9.69
C GLY A 461 6.93 -21.23 8.69
N ASN A 462 6.11 -21.65 7.75
CA ASN A 462 5.49 -20.82 6.72
C ASN A 462 4.39 -19.90 7.27
N SER A 463 4.04 -18.84 6.53
CA SER A 463 2.91 -17.98 6.91
C SER A 463 1.62 -18.81 6.96
N GLY A 464 0.94 -18.82 8.11
CA GLY A 464 -0.27 -19.62 8.34
C GLY A 464 -0.12 -20.85 9.24
N ASP A 465 1.10 -21.29 9.59
CA ASP A 465 1.33 -22.49 10.44
C ASP A 465 0.95 -22.32 11.92
N GLY A 466 0.08 -21.36 12.24
CA GLY A 466 -0.39 -21.13 13.61
C GLY A 466 0.67 -20.58 14.56
N LYS A 467 1.86 -20.15 14.08
CA LYS A 467 2.91 -19.52 14.90
C LYS A 467 2.43 -18.26 15.61
N GLY A 468 1.83 -17.33 14.86
CA GLY A 468 1.25 -16.11 15.42
C GLY A 468 -0.03 -16.36 16.22
N ALA A 469 -0.82 -17.38 15.84
CA ALA A 469 -2.03 -17.76 16.55
C ALA A 469 -1.72 -18.37 17.93
N ALA A 470 -0.64 -19.16 18.06
CA ALA A 470 -0.19 -19.75 19.32
C ALA A 470 0.17 -18.67 20.35
N THR A 471 0.75 -17.55 19.92
CA THR A 471 1.04 -16.40 20.77
C THR A 471 -0.23 -15.76 21.36
N GLY A 472 -1.33 -15.73 20.61
CA GLY A 472 -2.63 -15.24 21.11
C GLY A 472 -3.43 -16.28 21.90
N GLY A 473 -3.36 -17.55 21.52
CA GLY A 473 -4.11 -18.65 22.16
C GLY A 473 -3.70 -18.93 23.60
N ILE A 474 -2.42 -18.68 23.95
CA ILE A 474 -1.87 -18.96 25.28
C ILE A 474 -2.40 -17.98 26.36
N VAL A 475 -3.00 -16.84 25.98
CA VAL A 475 -3.62 -15.89 26.94
C VAL A 475 -4.86 -16.50 27.62
N ASN A 476 -5.49 -17.49 26.98
CA ASN A 476 -6.73 -18.10 27.47
C ASN A 476 -6.51 -19.44 28.22
N THR A 477 -5.31 -20.03 28.18
CA THR A 477 -5.00 -21.31 28.83
C THR A 477 -4.45 -21.16 30.24
N CYS A 478 -3.67 -20.10 30.48
CA CYS A 478 -3.15 -19.80 31.81
C CYS A 478 -4.06 -18.76 32.44
N GLY A 479 -4.67 -19.12 33.58
CA GLY A 479 -5.54 -18.26 34.37
C GLY A 479 -5.11 -16.79 34.35
N SER A 480 -6.03 -15.96 33.91
CA SER A 480 -5.93 -14.53 33.72
C SER A 480 -5.51 -13.79 34.99
N ALA A 481 -4.26 -13.30 35.03
CA ALA A 481 -3.87 -12.14 35.85
C ALA A 481 -2.53 -11.50 35.44
N CYS A 482 -1.51 -12.25 35.02
CA CYS A 482 -0.15 -11.70 35.07
C CYS A 482 0.40 -11.02 33.79
N PHE A 483 -0.12 -11.24 32.58
CA PHE A 483 0.52 -10.67 31.38
C PHE A 483 -0.48 -10.30 30.27
N ARG A 484 -1.05 -9.09 30.32
CA ARG A 484 -1.74 -8.47 29.17
C ARG A 484 -0.77 -7.90 28.11
N ARG A 485 0.54 -7.93 28.35
CA ARG A 485 1.61 -7.60 27.39
C ARG A 485 2.83 -8.51 27.67
N PRO A 486 3.49 -9.09 26.65
CA PRO A 486 4.76 -9.78 26.87
C PRO A 486 5.85 -8.74 27.23
N PRO A 487 6.63 -8.91 28.31
CA PRO A 487 7.69 -7.99 28.69
C PRO A 487 9.05 -8.35 28.06
N PHE A 488 9.08 -8.92 26.84
CA PHE A 488 10.33 -9.30 26.19
C PHE A 488 10.31 -8.99 24.70
N GLN A 489 11.46 -8.54 24.19
CA GLN A 489 11.73 -8.38 22.76
C GLN A 489 11.53 -9.73 22.05
N LEU A 490 10.40 -9.85 21.35
CA LEU A 490 10.31 -10.74 20.23
C LEU A 490 11.33 -10.23 19.20
N ILE A 491 12.33 -11.03 18.83
CA ILE A 491 13.10 -10.75 17.61
C ILE A 491 12.14 -11.01 16.44
N ARG A 492 11.30 -10.00 16.14
CA ARG A 492 10.63 -9.89 14.84
C ARG A 492 11.73 -9.45 13.88
N SER A 493 12.11 -10.34 12.96
CA SER A 493 12.92 -10.06 11.77
C SER A 493 14.10 -9.11 12.01
N VAL A 494 15.31 -9.65 12.17
CA VAL A 494 16.53 -8.83 12.12
C VAL A 494 16.64 -8.22 10.71
N PRO A 495 16.61 -6.89 10.52
CA PRO A 495 17.03 -6.27 9.28
C PRO A 495 18.56 -6.38 9.19
N SER A 496 19.08 -6.85 8.06
CA SER A 496 20.53 -6.93 7.83
C SER A 496 21.18 -5.55 7.92
N PRO A 497 22.38 -5.42 8.50
CA PRO A 497 23.22 -4.24 8.30
C PRO A 497 23.74 -4.22 6.84
N PRO A 498 24.00 -3.04 6.25
CA PRO A 498 24.53 -2.94 4.90
C PRO A 498 25.97 -3.45 4.85
N THR A 499 26.25 -4.35 3.91
CA THR A 499 27.60 -4.71 3.50
C THR A 499 27.75 -4.41 2.03
N GLY A 500 28.65 -3.47 1.71
CA GLY A 500 29.06 -3.12 0.34
C GLY A 500 28.43 -1.85 -0.18
#